data_AF-A0A1X6N8R3-F1
#
_entry.id   AF-A0A1X6N8R3-F1
#
_cell.length_a   1.000
_cell.length_b   1.000
_cell.length_c   1.000
_cell.angle_alpha   90.00
_cell.angle_beta   90.00
_cell.angle_gamma   90.00
#
_symmetry.space_group_name_H-M   'P 1'
#
loop_
_entity.id
_entity.type
_entity.pdbx_description
1 polymer ?
#
loop_
_entity_poly.entity_id
_entity_poly.type
_entity_poly.pdbx_seq_one_letter_code
_entity_poly.pdbx_strand_id
1 'polypeptide(L)'
;MTDHEPNVAIFWDYENCTPPSASPGYDIIDNIRQIAHEYGSVKLFKAYLQISEQLSSNSNRLRSELQSCGVSLTDCPHNGRKDVADKMMTGE
;
A
#
# COMPACT_ATOMS: atom_id res chain seq x y z
N MET A 1 -12.83 -1.04 -32.38
CA MET A 1 -13.09 -1.30 -30.96
C MET A 1 -11.86 -0.84 -30.21
N THR A 2 -11.98 0.14 -29.32
CA THR A 2 -10.89 0.44 -28.38
C THR A 2 -10.98 -0.61 -27.29
N ASP A 3 -10.15 -1.65 -27.38
CA ASP A 3 -9.92 -2.54 -26.25
C ASP A 3 -9.34 -1.69 -25.13
N HIS A 4 -10.19 -1.30 -24.19
CA HIS A 4 -9.72 -0.62 -22.99
C HIS A 4 -8.90 -1.65 -22.21
N GLU A 5 -7.63 -1.34 -21.95
CA GLU A 5 -6.84 -2.13 -21.01
C GLU A 5 -7.64 -2.30 -19.71
N PRO A 6 -7.68 -3.52 -19.15
CA PRO A 6 -8.32 -3.75 -17.85
C PRO A 6 -7.73 -2.82 -16.79
N ASN A 7 -8.56 -2.41 -15.84
CA ASN A 7 -8.14 -1.56 -14.73
C ASN A 7 -7.84 -2.41 -13.49
N VAL A 8 -6.74 -2.12 -12.81
CA VAL A 8 -6.33 -2.81 -11.58
C VAL A 8 -6.34 -1.85 -10.40
N ALA A 9 -6.80 -2.33 -9.25
CA ALA A 9 -6.69 -1.65 -7.97
C ALA A 9 -5.91 -2.55 -7.00
N ILE A 10 -4.96 -1.94 -6.28
CA ILE A 10 -4.11 -2.62 -5.31
C ILE A 10 -4.52 -2.15 -3.91
N PHE A 11 -4.83 -3.12 -3.06
CA PHE A 11 -5.11 -2.93 -1.65
C PHE A 11 -4.11 -3.75 -0.85
N TRP A 12 -3.24 -3.05 -0.14
CA TRP A 12 -2.13 -3.65 0.58
C TRP A 12 -2.36 -3.54 2.08
N ASP A 13 -2.58 -4.68 2.73
CA ASP A 13 -2.44 -4.80 4.18
C ASP A 13 -0.95 -4.81 4.54
N TYR A 14 -0.46 -3.67 5.03
CA TYR A 14 0.95 -3.47 5.29
C TYR A 14 1.46 -4.32 6.47
N GLU A 15 0.63 -4.57 7.49
CA GLU A 15 1.06 -5.32 8.67
C GLU A 15 1.15 -6.82 8.38
N ASN A 16 0.18 -7.38 7.65
CA ASN A 16 0.22 -8.79 7.26
C ASN A 16 1.23 -9.06 6.12
N CYS A 17 1.49 -8.08 5.26
CA CYS A 17 2.43 -8.17 4.15
C CYS A 17 3.55 -7.12 4.28
N THR A 18 4.21 -7.05 5.44
CA THR A 18 5.27 -6.09 5.70
C THR A 18 6.46 -6.34 4.76
N PRO A 19 6.97 -5.30 4.08
CA PRO A 19 8.09 -5.47 3.17
C PRO A 19 9.39 -5.73 3.95
N PRO A 20 10.41 -6.32 3.31
CA PRO A 20 11.72 -6.48 3.93
C PRO A 20 12.27 -5.13 4.40
N SER A 21 12.74 -5.08 5.64
CA SER A 21 13.09 -3.83 6.35
C SER A 21 14.27 -3.04 5.75
N ALA A 22 15.04 -3.64 4.85
CA ALA A 22 16.15 -2.99 4.16
C ALA A 22 15.80 -2.48 2.76
N SER A 23 14.65 -2.87 2.20
CA SER A 23 14.28 -2.49 0.84
C SER A 23 13.74 -1.05 0.80
N PRO A 24 14.21 -0.22 -0.13
CA PRO A 24 13.61 1.09 -0.33
C PRO A 24 12.17 1.01 -0.84
N GLY A 25 11.36 2.00 -0.49
CA GLY A 25 9.94 2.07 -0.87
C GLY A 25 9.73 2.08 -2.38
N TYR A 26 10.60 2.74 -3.14
CA TYR A 26 10.53 2.80 -4.59
C TYR A 26 10.67 1.42 -5.23
N ASP A 27 11.64 0.61 -4.79
CA ASP A 27 11.84 -0.74 -5.32
C ASP A 27 10.65 -1.65 -4.98
N ILE A 28 10.10 -1.53 -3.76
CA ILE A 28 8.92 -2.29 -3.35
C ILE A 28 7.73 -1.98 -4.27
N ILE A 29 7.48 -0.69 -4.52
CA ILE A 29 6.33 -0.25 -5.32
C ILE A 29 6.50 -0.57 -6.80
N ASP A 30 7.71 -0.45 -7.33
CA ASP A 30 7.98 -0.81 -8.73
C ASP A 30 7.75 -2.31 -8.98
N ASN A 31 8.25 -3.17 -8.07
CA ASN A 31 8.04 -4.62 -8.15
C ASN A 31 6.54 -4.99 -8.08
N ILE A 32 5.77 -4.39 -7.16
CA ILE A 32 4.33 -4.66 -7.07
C ILE A 32 3.60 -4.19 -8.33
N ARG A 33 3.97 -3.03 -8.88
CA ARG A 33 3.38 -2.49 -10.11
C ARG A 33 3.71 -3.35 -11.31
N GLN A 34 4.94 -3.83 -11.43
CA GLN A 34 5.35 -4.70 -12.53
C GLN A 34 4.45 -5.93 -12.61
N ILE A 35 4.18 -6.57 -11.46
CA ILE A 35 3.25 -7.70 -11.38
C ILE A 35 1.82 -7.27 -11.72
N ALA A 36 1.34 -6.16 -11.15
CA ALA A 36 -0.02 -5.67 -11.38
C ALA A 36 -0.28 -5.29 -12.86
N HIS A 37 0.75 -4.81 -13.56
CA HIS A 37 0.66 -4.44 -14.97
C HIS A 37 0.43 -5.63 -15.90
N GLU A 38 0.75 -6.85 -15.48
CA GLU A 38 0.36 -8.08 -16.21
C GLU A 38 -1.17 -8.26 -16.25
N TYR A 39 -1.90 -7.64 -15.31
CA TYR A 39 -3.35 -7.71 -15.19
C TYR A 39 -4.07 -6.45 -15.68
N GLY A 40 -3.34 -5.36 -15.96
CA GLY A 40 -3.89 -4.11 -16.48
C GLY A 40 -3.29 -2.81 -15.94
N SER A 41 -3.93 -1.69 -16.27
CA SER A 41 -3.49 -0.36 -15.83
C SER A 41 -3.85 -0.13 -14.37
N VAL A 42 -2.85 0.09 -13.51
CA VAL A 42 -3.05 0.41 -12.10
C VAL A 42 -3.72 1.77 -11.96
N LYS A 43 -4.97 1.79 -11.46
CA LYS A 43 -5.76 3.01 -11.21
C LYS A 43 -5.79 3.40 -9.73
N LEU A 44 -5.54 2.46 -8.84
CA LEU A 44 -5.53 2.69 -7.41
C LEU A 44 -4.43 1.87 -6.75
N PHE A 45 -3.72 2.50 -5.81
CA PHE A 45 -2.79 1.81 -4.92
C PHE A 45 -2.96 2.39 -3.51
N LYS A 46 -3.54 1.59 -2.62
CA LYS A 46 -3.71 1.92 -1.20
C LYS A 46 -2.92 0.97 -0.32
N ALA A 47 -2.22 1.52 0.67
CA ALA A 47 -1.65 0.76 1.77
C ALA A 47 -2.41 1.09 3.06
N TYR A 48 -2.79 0.07 3.81
CA TYR A 48 -3.53 0.15 5.06
C TYR A 48 -2.55 -0.18 6.19
N LEU A 49 -2.32 0.78 7.07
CA LEU A 49 -1.32 0.68 8.13
C LEU A 49 -1.70 1.56 9.32
N GLN A 50 -1.23 1.20 10.51
CA GLN A 50 -1.32 2.09 11.66
C GLN A 50 -0.23 3.17 11.57
N ILE A 51 -0.66 4.44 11.49
CA ILE A 51 0.23 5.59 11.56
C ILE A 51 0.42 5.96 13.04
N SER A 52 1.64 5.81 13.57
CA SER A 52 1.98 6.25 14.92
C SER A 52 2.81 7.54 14.89
N GLU A 53 2.65 8.42 15.88
CA GLU A 53 3.46 9.63 16.03
C GLU A 53 4.90 9.32 16.48
N GLN A 54 5.14 8.13 17.07
CA GLN A 54 6.45 7.71 17.60
C GLN A 54 7.24 6.81 16.64
N LEU A 55 7.07 6.99 15.33
CA LEU A 55 7.75 6.16 14.33
C LEU A 55 9.25 6.45 14.25
N SER A 56 10.02 5.39 13.98
CA SER A 56 11.44 5.51 13.70
C SER A 56 11.69 6.33 12.43
N SER A 57 12.88 6.94 12.32
CA SER A 57 13.30 7.68 11.12
C SER A 57 13.22 6.82 9.84
N ASN A 58 13.47 5.52 9.94
CA ASN A 58 13.35 4.58 8.84
C ASN A 58 11.89 4.39 8.40
N SER A 59 10.94 4.30 9.33
CA SER A 59 9.51 4.20 9.00
C SER A 59 9.01 5.49 8.33
N ASN A 60 9.42 6.65 8.82
CA ASN A 60 9.08 7.94 8.21
C ASN A 60 9.63 8.06 6.78
N ARG A 61 10.87 7.62 6.55
CA ARG A 61 11.47 7.59 5.21
C ARG A 61 10.67 6.68 4.27
N LEU A 62 10.41 5.44 4.68
CA LEU A 62 9.67 4.48 3.85
C LEU A 62 8.29 5.03 3.47
N ARG A 63 7.53 5.59 4.42
CA ARG A 63 6.22 6.18 4.13
C ARG A 63 6.29 7.31 3.12
N SER A 64 7.28 8.20 3.27
CA SER A 64 7.51 9.27 2.31
C SER A 64 7.79 8.70 0.92
N GLU A 65 8.63 7.67 0.82
CA GLU A 65 8.93 6.99 -0.45
C GLU A 65 7.66 6.38 -1.07
N LEU A 66 6.86 5.65 -0.29
CA LEU A 66 5.59 5.07 -0.76
C LEU A 66 4.64 6.16 -1.30
N GLN A 67 4.46 7.26 -0.57
CA GLN A 67 3.61 8.37 -1.00
C GLN A 67 4.15 9.08 -2.24
N SER A 68 5.46 9.31 -2.31
CA SER A 68 6.11 9.88 -3.50
C SER A 68 5.97 8.98 -4.72
N CYS A 69 5.86 7.66 -4.52
CA CYS A 69 5.54 6.72 -5.59
C CYS A 69 4.05 6.71 -5.96
N GLY A 70 3.18 7.48 -5.31
CA GLY A 70 1.74 7.54 -5.61
C GLY A 70 0.89 6.52 -4.84
N VAL A 71 1.42 5.93 -3.77
CA VAL A 71 0.63 5.09 -2.87
C VAL A 71 -0.14 5.94 -1.88
N SER A 72 -1.45 5.73 -1.79
CA SER A 72 -2.28 6.35 -0.77
C SER A 72 -2.16 5.58 0.55
N LEU A 73 -1.66 6.22 1.59
CA LEU A 73 -1.58 5.66 2.94
C LEU A 73 -2.92 5.90 3.66
N THR A 74 -3.60 4.81 4.03
CA THR A 74 -4.84 4.84 4.80
C THR A 74 -4.54 4.48 6.24
N ASP A 75 -4.73 5.43 7.15
CA ASP A 75 -4.52 5.20 8.57
C ASP A 75 -5.57 4.23 9.12
N CYS A 76 -5.09 3.20 9.80
CA CYS A 76 -5.91 2.19 10.44
C CYS A 76 -5.62 2.18 11.95
N PRO A 77 -6.09 3.18 12.72
CA PRO A 77 -5.89 3.22 14.16
C PRO A 77 -6.73 2.13 14.82
N HIS A 78 -6.09 1.01 15.14
CA HIS A 78 -6.82 -0.18 15.58
C HIS A 78 -6.71 -0.46 17.08
N ASN A 79 -5.86 0.25 17.83
CA ASN A 79 -5.71 0.10 19.30
C ASN A 79 -5.58 -1.37 19.75
N GLY A 80 -4.90 -2.20 18.95
CA GLY A 80 -4.73 -3.62 19.21
C GLY A 80 -5.93 -4.50 18.82
N ARG A 81 -6.96 -3.93 18.20
CA ARG A 81 -8.06 -4.69 17.57
C ARG A 81 -7.59 -5.26 16.24
N LYS A 82 -7.98 -6.50 15.98
CA LYS A 82 -7.80 -7.12 14.68
C LYS A 82 -8.90 -6.64 13.72
N ASP A 83 -8.71 -6.90 12.44
CA ASP A 83 -9.72 -6.73 11.38
C ASP A 83 -10.07 -5.28 11.00
N VAL A 84 -9.38 -4.27 11.54
CA VAL A 84 -9.64 -2.87 11.17
C VAL A 84 -9.21 -2.58 9.74
N ALA A 85 -8.03 -3.08 9.32
CA ALA A 85 -7.57 -2.95 7.94
C ALA A 85 -8.52 -3.64 6.97
N ASP A 86 -8.99 -4.85 7.32
CA ASP A 86 -9.94 -5.60 6.51
C ASP A 86 -11.24 -4.83 6.30
N LYS A 87 -11.86 -4.33 7.38
CA LYS A 87 -13.08 -3.52 7.32
C LYS A 87 -12.93 -2.26 6.48
N MET A 88 -11.79 -1.57 6.63
CA MET A 88 -11.49 -0.37 5.85
C MET A 88 -11.26 -0.67 4.37
N MET A 89 -10.81 -1.88 4.04
CA MET A 89 -10.61 -2.34 2.67
C MET A 89 -11.93 -2.77 2.01
N THR A 90 -12.80 -3.46 2.74
CA THR A 90 -14.08 -3.99 2.24
C THR A 90 -15.23 -2.99 2.35
N GLY A 91 -15.11 -1.97 3.22
CA GLY A 91 -16.15 -0.97 3.46
C GLY A 91 -17.25 -1.43 4.42
N GLU A 92 -16.94 -2.35 5.36
CA GLU A 92 -17.85 -2.90 6.38
C GLU A 92 -17.87 -2.13 7.71
#